data_AF-A0A7S4HVX5-F1
#
_entry.id   AF-A0A7S4HVX5-F1
#
_cell.length_a   1.000
_cell.length_b   1.000
_cell.length_c   1.000
_cell.angle_alpha   90.00
_cell.angle_beta   90.00
_cell.angle_gamma   90.00
#
_symmetry.space_group_name_H-M   'P 1'
#
loop_
_entity.id
_entity.type
_entity.pdbx_description
1 polymer ?
#
loop_
_entity_poly.entity_id
_entity_poly.type
_entity_poly.pdbx_seq_one_letter_code
_entity_poly.pdbx_strand_id
1 'polypeptide(L)'
;DRNKEKIHFYLTENDSNGPLRRYTPSHSALKSKEDRSFRLLHDEGGTWEYLLWVPDDEGTNGADGASSNRAGGGGVETPLSTGKIAWLNNEEMGKVSAEEYFGNSRGIARHGKELYFVSEEARRLMVVDLHERTFRAYGTENMMMGAPDEITVLLSPIDGQPLLFVTDRILDGEGDGESGGGVTMFDPRDGTYNPIVRAEDNDDYVSALAFSPDGTRMYAAWVKGDDNDVENVVYSMKRKDGKSFGFV
;
A
#
# COMPACT_ATOMS: atom_id res chain seq x y z
N ASP A 1 -10.04 16.82 -4.39
CA ASP A 1 -10.16 18.00 -3.50
C ASP A 1 -8.76 18.44 -3.04
N ARG A 2 -8.24 19.59 -3.50
CA ARG A 2 -6.92 20.13 -3.09
C ARG A 2 -7.12 21.47 -2.36
N ASN A 3 -7.97 21.48 -1.34
CA ASN A 3 -8.07 22.63 -0.45
C ASN A 3 -6.83 22.69 0.46
N LYS A 4 -5.90 23.62 0.21
CA LYS A 4 -4.70 23.81 1.03
C LYS A 4 -5.01 24.23 2.47
N GLU A 5 -6.24 24.66 2.74
CA GLU A 5 -6.72 24.98 4.09
C GLU A 5 -7.27 23.75 4.83
N LYS A 6 -7.36 22.59 4.18
CA LYS A 6 -7.83 21.35 4.78
C LYS A 6 -6.78 20.24 4.61
N ILE A 7 -6.08 19.95 5.71
CA ILE A 7 -5.10 18.87 5.76
C ILE A 7 -5.81 17.58 6.19
N HIS A 8 -5.46 16.48 5.53
CA HIS A 8 -5.93 15.14 5.89
C HIS A 8 -4.73 14.24 6.12
N PHE A 9 -4.75 13.51 7.23
CA PHE A 9 -3.87 12.37 7.48
C PHE A 9 -4.69 11.10 7.26
N TYR A 10 -4.08 10.13 6.60
CA TYR A 10 -4.69 8.81 6.37
C TYR A 10 -3.85 7.78 7.11
N LEU A 11 -4.52 6.85 7.78
CA LEU A 11 -3.89 5.82 8.58
C LEU A 11 -4.56 4.49 8.31
N THR A 12 -3.74 3.46 8.14
CA THR A 12 -4.12 2.05 8.13
C THR A 12 -3.87 1.46 9.51
N GLU A 13 -4.50 0.32 9.79
CA GLU A 13 -4.32 -0.43 11.01
C GLU A 13 -4.08 -1.89 10.68
N ASN A 14 -2.99 -2.43 11.23
CA ASN A 14 -2.66 -3.84 11.10
C ASN A 14 -3.46 -4.67 12.10
N ASP A 15 -4.77 -4.73 11.89
CA ASP A 15 -5.74 -5.50 12.64
C ASP A 15 -6.83 -5.97 11.67
N SER A 16 -7.44 -7.14 11.91
CA SER A 16 -8.37 -7.74 10.94
C SER A 16 -9.62 -6.89 10.74
N ASN A 17 -10.00 -6.09 11.74
CA ASN A 17 -11.06 -5.09 11.61
C ASN A 17 -10.54 -3.64 11.69
N GLY A 18 -9.22 -3.45 11.56
CA GLY A 18 -8.56 -2.15 11.62
C GLY A 18 -9.04 -1.20 10.51
N PRO A 19 -9.83 -0.15 10.83
CA PRO A 19 -10.41 0.70 9.80
C PRO A 19 -9.36 1.61 9.16
N LEU A 20 -9.54 1.95 7.88
CA LEU A 20 -8.82 3.08 7.30
C LEU A 20 -9.39 4.38 7.88
N ARG A 21 -8.54 5.13 8.59
CA ARG A 21 -8.91 6.38 9.25
C ARG A 21 -8.46 7.59 8.43
N ARG A 22 -9.30 8.62 8.43
CA ARG A 22 -8.97 9.97 7.99
C ARG A 22 -9.07 10.93 9.16
N TYR A 23 -7.95 11.52 9.54
CA TYR A 23 -7.91 12.59 10.52
C TYR A 23 -7.83 13.96 9.84
N THR A 24 -8.68 14.88 10.29
CA THR A 24 -8.64 16.29 9.89
C THR A 24 -8.32 17.13 11.12
N PRO A 25 -7.15 17.78 11.21
CA PRO A 25 -6.81 18.67 12.30
C PRO A 25 -7.78 19.85 12.42
N SER A 26 -7.88 20.41 13.62
CA SER A 26 -8.65 21.64 13.83
C SER A 26 -8.04 22.84 13.09
N HIS A 27 -8.87 23.81 12.70
CA HIS A 27 -8.40 25.03 12.03
C HIS A 27 -7.41 25.84 12.89
N SER A 28 -7.56 25.77 14.22
CA SER A 28 -6.64 26.39 15.17
C SER A 28 -5.24 25.78 15.11
N ALA A 29 -5.14 24.46 14.99
CA ALA A 29 -3.85 23.77 14.89
C ALA A 29 -3.04 24.24 13.66
N LEU A 30 -3.74 24.51 12.55
CA LEU A 30 -3.13 25.00 11.30
C LEU A 30 -2.59 26.43 11.37
N LYS A 31 -3.09 27.25 12.31
CA LYS A 31 -2.76 28.69 12.42
C LYS A 31 -1.66 29.02 13.40
N SER A 32 -1.23 28.08 14.25
CA SER A 32 -0.12 28.32 15.18
C SER A 32 1.14 28.72 14.39
N LYS A 33 1.92 29.70 14.85
CA LYS A 33 3.18 30.10 14.18
C LYS A 33 4.38 29.34 14.75
N GLU A 34 4.27 28.88 15.99
CA GLU A 34 5.26 28.10 16.73
C GLU A 34 4.80 26.64 16.76
N ASP A 35 5.71 25.70 16.44
CA ASP A 35 5.49 24.24 16.47
C ASP A 35 4.26 23.69 15.71
N ARG A 36 3.97 24.25 14.52
CA ARG A 36 2.90 23.78 13.63
C ARG A 36 2.86 22.26 13.46
N SER A 37 4.01 21.63 13.23
CA SER A 37 4.11 20.21 12.94
C SER A 37 3.78 19.32 14.14
N PHE A 38 4.16 19.73 15.35
CA PHE A 38 3.87 18.96 16.57
C PHE A 38 2.39 19.10 16.96
N ARG A 39 1.88 20.33 16.93
CA ARG A 39 0.50 20.63 17.35
C ARG A 39 -0.57 20.04 16.42
N LEU A 40 -0.24 19.86 15.15
CA LEU A 40 -1.11 19.28 14.12
C LEU A 40 -1.75 17.93 14.52
N LEU A 41 -1.06 17.11 15.31
CA LEU A 41 -1.53 15.78 15.73
C LEU A 41 -1.97 15.72 17.21
N HIS A 42 -1.72 16.77 17.98
CA HIS A 42 -1.89 16.77 19.44
C HIS A 42 -2.89 17.81 19.95
N ASP A 43 -3.20 18.84 19.16
CA ASP A 43 -4.22 19.82 19.53
C ASP A 43 -5.63 19.18 19.46
N GLU A 44 -6.46 19.49 20.45
CA GLU A 44 -7.85 19.06 20.49
C GLU A 44 -8.68 19.65 19.33
N GLY A 45 -9.83 19.03 19.09
CA GLY A 45 -10.84 19.53 18.14
C GLY A 45 -10.66 19.11 16.69
N GLY A 46 -9.71 18.22 16.39
CA GLY A 46 -9.69 17.52 15.10
C GLY A 46 -10.83 16.50 14.98
N THR A 47 -11.15 16.10 13.75
CA THR A 47 -12.23 15.14 13.46
C THR A 47 -11.68 13.86 12.86
N TRP A 48 -12.24 12.73 13.28
CA TRP A 48 -11.95 11.41 12.75
C TRP A 48 -13.10 10.93 11.87
N GLU A 49 -12.75 10.45 10.69
CA GLU A 49 -13.65 9.80 9.77
C GLU A 49 -13.10 8.42 9.40
N TYR A 50 -13.97 7.48 9.11
CA TYR A 50 -13.64 6.09 8.83
C TYR A 50 -14.14 5.72 7.44
N LEU A 51 -13.33 4.98 6.69
CA LEU A 51 -13.68 4.58 5.33
C LEU A 51 -14.80 3.54 5.37
N LEU A 52 -15.86 3.80 4.62
CA LEU A 52 -16.85 2.81 4.21
C LEU A 52 -16.62 2.47 2.75
N TRP A 53 -16.49 1.18 2.47
CA TRP A 53 -16.33 0.58 1.15
C TRP A 53 -17.67 0.09 0.64
N VAL A 54 -18.04 0.49 -0.57
CA VAL A 54 -19.33 0.15 -1.17
C VAL A 54 -19.09 -0.38 -2.59
N PRO A 55 -18.89 -1.70 -2.75
CA PRO A 55 -18.71 -2.34 -4.06
C PRO A 55 -19.89 -2.08 -5.00
N ASP A 56 -19.61 -1.96 -6.31
CA ASP A 56 -20.68 -1.80 -7.33
C ASP A 56 -21.52 -3.07 -7.49
N ASP A 57 -20.92 -4.25 -7.25
CA ASP A 57 -21.60 -5.55 -7.24
C ASP A 57 -21.42 -6.21 -5.85
N GLU A 58 -22.51 -6.52 -5.14
CA GLU A 58 -22.50 -7.42 -3.96
C GLU A 58 -22.21 -8.89 -4.35
N GLY A 59 -21.87 -9.13 -5.62
CA GLY A 59 -21.73 -10.44 -6.24
C GLY A 59 -20.34 -11.03 -6.04
N THR A 60 -20.25 -11.96 -5.09
CA THR A 60 -19.10 -12.80 -4.75
C THR A 60 -17.93 -12.05 -4.13
N ASN A 61 -17.87 -12.12 -2.79
CA ASN A 61 -16.60 -12.33 -2.11
C ASN A 61 -15.80 -13.35 -2.93
N GLY A 62 -14.82 -12.87 -3.70
CA GLY A 62 -14.00 -13.66 -4.63
C GLY A 62 -13.08 -14.63 -3.91
N ALA A 63 -13.67 -15.53 -3.12
CA ALA A 63 -13.06 -16.78 -2.68
C ALA A 63 -13.02 -17.83 -3.79
N ASP A 64 -13.57 -17.53 -4.97
CA ASP A 64 -13.50 -18.42 -6.13
C ASP A 64 -12.26 -18.11 -6.96
N GLY A 65 -11.18 -18.79 -6.60
CA GLY A 65 -9.92 -18.71 -7.29
C GLY A 65 -9.99 -19.10 -8.77
N ALA A 66 -9.25 -18.35 -9.58
CA ALA A 66 -8.56 -18.85 -10.75
C ALA A 66 -7.50 -17.84 -11.21
N SER A 67 -6.28 -17.97 -10.70
CA SER A 67 -5.10 -17.74 -11.52
C SER A 67 -4.07 -18.80 -11.17
N SER A 68 -3.98 -19.78 -12.05
CA SER A 68 -2.98 -20.84 -12.06
C SER A 68 -1.56 -20.26 -11.97
N ASN A 69 -0.74 -20.85 -11.08
CA ASN A 69 0.72 -20.78 -11.03
C ASN A 69 1.37 -20.16 -12.28
N ARG A 70 1.58 -18.85 -12.28
CA ARG A 70 2.62 -18.22 -13.08
C ARG A 70 3.64 -17.64 -12.11
N ALA A 71 4.62 -18.47 -11.78
CA ALA A 71 5.83 -18.02 -11.13
C ALA A 71 6.48 -16.90 -11.96
N GLY A 72 6.56 -15.70 -11.40
CA GLY A 72 7.64 -14.74 -11.65
C GLY A 72 7.71 -14.00 -12.98
N GLY A 73 6.66 -13.99 -13.81
CA GLY A 73 6.65 -13.25 -15.09
C GLY A 73 5.71 -12.05 -15.04
N GLY A 74 6.22 -10.83 -15.29
CA GLY A 74 5.40 -9.61 -15.34
C GLY A 74 4.14 -9.77 -16.21
N GLY A 75 3.03 -9.24 -15.72
CA GLY A 75 1.70 -9.42 -16.31
C GLY A 75 0.81 -8.20 -16.11
N VAL A 76 -0.39 -8.26 -16.69
CA VAL A 76 -1.41 -7.20 -16.60
C VAL A 76 -2.53 -7.69 -15.68
N GLU A 77 -2.79 -6.95 -14.60
CA GLU A 77 -3.89 -7.21 -13.67
C GLU A 77 -5.10 -6.32 -13.93
N THR A 78 -6.29 -6.92 -13.95
CA THR A 78 -7.55 -6.18 -13.95
C THR A 78 -8.07 -6.03 -12.52
N PRO A 79 -8.77 -4.93 -12.18
CA PRO A 79 -9.40 -4.81 -10.87
C PRO A 79 -10.32 -6.00 -10.59
N LEU A 80 -10.17 -6.63 -9.43
CA LEU A 80 -11.07 -7.65 -8.91
C LEU A 80 -12.41 -7.06 -8.47
N SER A 81 -12.38 -5.83 -7.98
CA SER A 81 -13.59 -5.09 -7.61
C SER A 81 -13.44 -3.59 -7.84
N THR A 82 -14.57 -2.96 -8.12
CA THR A 82 -14.72 -1.51 -8.19
C THR A 82 -15.93 -1.08 -7.37
N GLY A 83 -16.00 0.20 -7.05
CA GLY A 83 -17.13 0.72 -6.31
C GLY A 83 -16.91 2.14 -5.85
N LYS A 84 -17.69 2.52 -4.84
CA LYS A 84 -17.69 3.83 -4.21
C LYS A 84 -17.10 3.77 -2.82
N ILE A 85 -16.66 4.93 -2.36
CA ILE A 85 -16.25 5.13 -0.97
C ILE A 85 -17.09 6.21 -0.30
N ALA A 86 -17.27 6.06 1.00
CA ALA A 86 -17.78 7.11 1.88
C ALA A 86 -16.85 7.27 3.10
N TRP A 87 -16.89 8.46 3.70
CA TRP A 87 -16.18 8.74 4.94
C TRP A 87 -17.23 9.01 6.01
N LEU A 88 -17.21 8.22 7.08
CA LEU A 88 -18.22 8.22 8.14
C LEU A 88 -17.63 8.68 9.47
N ASN A 89 -18.42 9.37 10.29
CA ASN A 89 -18.05 9.65 11.69
C ASN A 89 -18.47 8.48 12.62
N ASN A 90 -18.44 7.24 12.12
CA ASN A 90 -18.84 6.04 12.84
C ASN A 90 -17.73 5.00 12.69
N GLU A 91 -16.97 4.80 13.77
CA GLU A 91 -15.85 3.86 13.83
C GLU A 91 -16.30 2.43 13.61
N GLU A 92 -17.43 2.03 14.20
CA GLU A 92 -17.96 0.67 14.12
C GLU A 92 -18.27 0.28 12.67
N MET A 93 -18.91 1.17 11.91
CA MET A 93 -19.15 0.94 10.48
C MET A 93 -17.85 0.87 9.67
N GLY A 94 -16.83 1.62 10.07
CA GLY A 94 -15.50 1.52 9.46
C GLY A 94 -14.84 0.18 9.75
N LYS A 95 -14.97 -0.34 10.97
CA LYS A 95 -14.44 -1.65 11.37
C LYS A 95 -15.11 -2.78 10.60
N VAL A 96 -16.44 -2.78 10.52
CA VAL A 96 -17.20 -3.73 9.70
C VAL A 96 -16.74 -3.68 8.24
N SER A 97 -16.58 -2.47 7.70
CA SER A 97 -16.07 -2.31 6.33
C SER A 97 -14.65 -2.84 6.14
N ALA A 98 -13.78 -2.73 7.15
CA ALA A 98 -12.42 -3.24 7.07
C ALA A 98 -12.41 -4.76 7.14
N GLU A 99 -13.10 -5.34 8.13
CA GLU A 99 -13.23 -6.79 8.32
C GLU A 99 -13.74 -7.48 7.05
N GLU A 100 -14.67 -6.86 6.34
CA GLU A 100 -15.23 -7.46 5.12
C GLU A 100 -14.33 -7.32 3.89
N TYR A 101 -13.59 -6.21 3.74
CA TYR A 101 -12.98 -5.87 2.44
C TYR A 101 -11.47 -5.69 2.45
N PHE A 102 -10.87 -5.30 3.58
CA PHE A 102 -9.47 -4.86 3.66
C PHE A 102 -8.83 -5.00 5.05
N GLY A 103 -9.15 -6.06 5.78
CA GLY A 103 -8.52 -6.39 7.06
C GLY A 103 -6.99 -6.46 6.99
N ASN A 104 -6.32 -6.23 8.11
CA ASN A 104 -4.86 -6.14 8.20
C ASN A 104 -4.28 -5.19 7.14
N SER A 105 -4.81 -3.97 7.07
CA SER A 105 -4.28 -2.97 6.15
C SER A 105 -2.89 -2.49 6.62
N ARG A 106 -1.94 -2.44 5.69
CA ARG A 106 -0.53 -2.12 5.97
C ARG A 106 -0.13 -0.85 5.24
N GLY A 107 0.98 -0.82 4.51
CA GLY A 107 1.54 0.38 3.92
C GLY A 107 0.52 1.26 3.20
N ILE A 108 0.73 2.57 3.29
CA ILE A 108 -0.13 3.58 2.68
C ILE A 108 0.69 4.66 1.98
N ALA A 109 0.27 5.04 0.78
CA ALA A 109 0.89 6.09 0.00
C ALA A 109 -0.17 6.95 -0.70
N ARG A 110 0.21 8.16 -1.10
CA ARG A 110 -0.70 9.09 -1.79
C ARG A 110 0.00 9.79 -2.94
N HIS A 111 -0.66 9.86 -4.08
CA HIS A 111 -0.25 10.75 -5.16
C HIS A 111 -1.47 11.48 -5.76
N GLY A 112 -1.44 12.80 -5.72
CA GLY A 112 -2.52 13.62 -6.27
C GLY A 112 -3.89 13.35 -5.62
N LYS A 113 -4.81 12.79 -6.42
CA LYS A 113 -6.17 12.44 -5.98
C LYS A 113 -6.29 10.99 -5.50
N GLU A 114 -5.27 10.18 -5.73
CA GLU A 114 -5.31 8.75 -5.41
C GLU A 114 -4.60 8.48 -4.08
N LEU A 115 -5.22 7.63 -3.28
CA LEU A 115 -4.66 7.00 -2.09
C LEU A 115 -4.47 5.51 -2.41
N TYR A 116 -3.29 5.00 -2.09
CA TYR A 116 -2.91 3.61 -2.29
C TYR A 116 -2.64 2.98 -0.96
N PHE A 117 -3.14 1.78 -0.72
CA PHE A 117 -2.78 0.98 0.44
C PHE A 117 -2.91 -0.50 0.11
N VAL A 118 -2.39 -1.35 0.98
CA VAL A 118 -2.46 -2.80 0.80
C VAL A 118 -3.12 -3.46 2.00
N SER A 119 -3.72 -4.62 1.77
CA SER A 119 -4.30 -5.48 2.80
C SER A 119 -3.63 -6.85 2.75
N GLU A 120 -3.00 -7.22 3.87
CA GLU A 120 -2.29 -8.48 4.05
C GLU A 120 -3.27 -9.66 4.01
N GLU A 121 -4.37 -9.54 4.76
CA GLU A 121 -5.40 -10.57 4.89
C GLU A 121 -6.21 -10.75 3.60
N ALA A 122 -6.68 -9.65 3.01
CA ALA A 122 -7.47 -9.72 1.79
C ALA A 122 -6.63 -9.91 0.51
N ARG A 123 -5.28 -9.94 0.64
CA ARG A 123 -4.32 -10.07 -0.47
C ARG A 123 -4.56 -9.06 -1.59
N ARG A 124 -4.79 -7.79 -1.22
CA ARG A 124 -5.21 -6.75 -2.16
C ARG A 124 -4.32 -5.52 -2.14
N LEU A 125 -4.13 -4.96 -3.33
CA LEU A 125 -3.71 -3.58 -3.54
C LEU A 125 -4.95 -2.72 -3.82
N MET A 126 -5.10 -1.64 -3.05
CA MET A 126 -6.27 -0.80 -3.03
C MET A 126 -5.93 0.57 -3.61
N VAL A 127 -6.66 1.00 -4.62
CA VAL A 127 -6.51 2.31 -5.27
C VAL A 127 -7.79 3.12 -5.10
N VAL A 128 -7.73 4.15 -4.28
CA VAL A 128 -8.89 4.99 -3.93
C VAL A 128 -8.77 6.36 -4.57
N ASP A 129 -9.73 6.71 -5.43
CA ASP A 129 -9.86 8.08 -5.95
C ASP A 129 -10.63 8.94 -4.94
N LEU A 130 -9.90 9.80 -4.22
CA LEU A 130 -10.46 10.69 -3.21
C LEU A 130 -11.34 11.81 -3.80
N HIS A 131 -11.23 12.09 -5.09
CA HIS A 131 -12.03 13.11 -5.75
C HIS A 131 -13.36 12.56 -6.25
N GLU A 132 -13.30 11.48 -7.02
CA GLU A 132 -14.48 10.80 -7.59
C GLU A 132 -15.21 9.95 -6.54
N ARG A 133 -14.56 9.68 -5.40
CA ARG A 133 -15.05 8.82 -4.33
C ARG A 133 -15.33 7.41 -4.83
N THR A 134 -14.39 6.89 -5.61
CA THR A 134 -14.42 5.54 -6.15
C THR A 134 -13.18 4.77 -5.75
N PHE A 135 -13.21 3.46 -5.96
CA PHE A 135 -12.04 2.62 -5.77
C PHE A 135 -11.88 1.60 -6.88
N ARG A 136 -10.66 1.05 -6.96
CA ARG A 136 -10.28 -0.18 -7.67
C ARG A 136 -9.45 -1.03 -6.72
N ALA A 137 -9.77 -2.32 -6.59
CA ALA A 137 -8.94 -3.27 -5.85
C ALA A 137 -8.35 -4.30 -6.80
N TYR A 138 -7.07 -4.61 -6.64
CA TYR A 138 -6.33 -5.56 -7.44
C TYR A 138 -5.89 -6.72 -6.55
N GLY A 139 -6.01 -7.95 -7.06
CA GLY A 139 -5.42 -9.13 -6.40
C GLY A 139 -3.90 -9.04 -6.45
N THR A 140 -3.25 -9.55 -5.42
CA THR A 140 -1.78 -9.53 -5.33
C THR A 140 -1.17 -10.91 -5.57
N GLU A 141 -1.96 -11.97 -5.63
CA GLU A 141 -1.46 -13.36 -5.68
C GLU A 141 -0.61 -13.65 -6.92
N ASN A 142 -0.84 -12.94 -8.03
CA ASN A 142 -0.01 -13.03 -9.24
C ASN A 142 1.19 -12.08 -9.21
N MET A 143 1.12 -11.01 -8.41
CA MET A 143 2.10 -9.93 -8.37
C MET A 143 3.27 -10.23 -7.44
N MET A 144 3.02 -11.04 -6.40
CA MET A 144 3.93 -11.28 -5.31
C MET A 144 3.79 -12.71 -4.77
N MET A 145 4.82 -13.18 -4.05
CA MET A 145 4.83 -14.54 -3.51
C MET A 145 4.20 -14.57 -2.12
N GLY A 146 4.37 -13.49 -1.37
CA GLY A 146 3.84 -13.34 -0.02
C GLY A 146 2.59 -12.48 0.08
N ALA A 147 2.30 -12.07 1.31
CA ALA A 147 1.29 -11.08 1.60
C ALA A 147 1.86 -9.68 1.41
N PRO A 148 1.09 -8.73 0.84
CA PRO A 148 1.58 -7.37 0.68
C PRO A 148 1.74 -6.69 2.03
N ASP A 149 2.84 -5.95 2.20
CA ASP A 149 3.21 -5.32 3.46
C ASP A 149 3.32 -3.80 3.31
N GLU A 150 4.45 -3.26 2.87
CA GLU A 150 4.61 -1.81 2.71
C GLU A 150 4.41 -1.34 1.26
N ILE A 151 4.08 -0.07 1.09
CA ILE A 151 3.94 0.54 -0.24
C ILE A 151 4.57 1.94 -0.27
N THR A 152 5.22 2.26 -1.39
CA THR A 152 5.64 3.64 -1.69
C THR A 152 5.39 3.98 -3.15
N VAL A 153 5.52 5.27 -3.47
CA VAL A 153 5.30 5.79 -4.82
C VAL A 153 6.60 6.39 -5.35
N LEU A 154 6.95 6.01 -6.58
CA LEU A 154 7.95 6.71 -7.39
C LEU A 154 7.25 7.23 -8.65
N LEU A 155 7.59 8.45 -9.07
CA LEU A 155 7.00 9.02 -10.29
C LEU A 155 7.81 8.60 -11.50
N SER A 156 7.11 8.11 -12.53
CA SER A 156 7.68 7.91 -13.85
C SER A 156 8.30 9.23 -14.34
N PRO A 157 9.59 9.26 -14.70
CA PRO A 157 10.23 10.46 -15.22
C PRO A 157 9.78 10.78 -16.67
N ILE A 158 9.04 9.87 -17.32
CA ILE A 158 8.55 10.05 -18.70
C ILE A 158 7.30 10.93 -18.70
N ASP A 159 6.36 10.67 -17.80
CA ASP A 159 5.02 11.27 -17.82
C ASP A 159 4.49 11.69 -16.44
N GLY A 160 5.30 11.55 -15.39
CA GLY A 160 4.96 11.95 -14.03
C GLY A 160 3.94 11.06 -13.34
N GLN A 161 3.54 9.93 -13.96
CA GLN A 161 2.54 9.04 -13.41
C GLN A 161 3.12 8.19 -12.25
N PRO A 162 2.30 7.87 -11.24
CA PRO A 162 2.75 7.09 -10.09
C PRO A 162 3.00 5.63 -10.47
N LEU A 163 4.15 5.12 -10.07
CA LEU A 163 4.49 3.71 -10.04
C LEU A 163 4.53 3.29 -8.57
N LEU A 164 3.81 2.23 -8.24
CA LEU A 164 3.70 1.73 -6.88
C LEU A 164 4.77 0.68 -6.66
N PHE A 165 5.50 0.75 -5.57
CA PHE A 165 6.46 -0.27 -5.17
C PHE A 165 5.95 -0.87 -3.88
N VAL A 166 5.59 -2.15 -3.93
CA VAL A 166 4.97 -2.90 -2.85
C VAL A 166 5.97 -3.93 -2.35
N THR A 167 6.19 -4.00 -1.05
CA THR A 167 6.93 -5.09 -0.42
C THR A 167 5.98 -6.23 -0.06
N ASP A 168 6.51 -7.44 -0.01
CA ASP A 168 5.76 -8.61 0.45
C ASP A 168 6.58 -9.41 1.46
N ARG A 169 5.87 -10.16 2.30
CA ARG A 169 6.44 -11.12 3.24
C ARG A 169 5.72 -12.45 3.15
N ILE A 170 6.45 -13.55 3.24
CA ILE A 170 5.83 -14.86 3.40
C ILE A 170 5.30 -14.94 4.85
N LEU A 171 4.05 -15.37 5.02
CA LEU A 171 3.46 -15.56 6.36
C LEU A 171 3.77 -16.97 6.88
N ASP A 172 3.73 -17.15 8.19
CA ASP A 172 4.01 -18.44 8.82
C ASP A 172 3.13 -19.55 8.25
N GLY A 173 3.76 -20.62 7.76
CA GLY A 173 3.06 -21.75 7.13
C GLY A 173 2.66 -21.51 5.68
N GLU A 174 2.97 -20.35 5.12
CA GLU A 174 2.95 -20.09 3.68
C GLU A 174 4.37 -20.24 3.11
N GLY A 175 4.48 -20.60 1.83
CA GLY A 175 5.75 -20.75 1.12
C GLY A 175 6.17 -22.19 0.82
N ASP A 176 7.05 -22.32 -0.18
CA ASP A 176 7.57 -23.58 -0.72
C ASP A 176 8.99 -23.92 -0.23
N GLY A 177 9.60 -23.03 0.57
CA GLY A 177 10.98 -23.12 1.05
C GLY A 177 12.04 -22.62 0.07
N GLU A 178 11.67 -22.04 -1.08
CA GLU A 178 12.61 -21.70 -2.16
C GLU A 178 12.74 -20.19 -2.48
N SER A 179 11.87 -19.32 -1.96
CA SER A 179 11.94 -17.86 -2.15
C SER A 179 11.14 -17.08 -1.10
N GLY A 180 11.77 -16.05 -0.54
CA GLY A 180 11.14 -15.12 0.42
C GLY A 180 10.47 -13.91 -0.21
N GLY A 181 10.15 -12.96 0.68
CA GLY A 181 9.56 -11.68 0.32
C GLY A 181 10.45 -10.82 -0.56
N GLY A 182 9.93 -9.72 -1.09
CA GLY A 182 10.70 -8.86 -1.97
C GLY A 182 10.03 -7.53 -2.26
N VAL A 183 10.26 -7.02 -3.47
CA VAL A 183 9.66 -5.77 -3.95
C VAL A 183 9.10 -6.00 -5.35
N THR A 184 7.82 -5.70 -5.53
CA THR A 184 7.15 -5.65 -6.84
C THR A 184 6.81 -4.21 -7.19
N MET A 185 7.08 -3.80 -8.42
CA MET A 185 6.56 -2.56 -8.98
C MET A 185 5.23 -2.83 -9.68
N PHE A 186 4.24 -1.96 -9.49
CA PHE A 186 2.92 -2.01 -10.10
C PHE A 186 2.59 -0.66 -10.76
N ASP A 187 2.06 -0.75 -11.97
CA ASP A 187 1.58 0.37 -12.75
C ASP A 187 0.05 0.41 -12.73
N PRO A 188 -0.57 1.36 -12.00
CA PRO A 188 -2.02 1.44 -11.89
C PRO A 188 -2.72 1.92 -13.16
N ARG A 189 -1.97 2.32 -14.20
CA ARG A 189 -2.53 2.80 -15.49
C ARG A 189 -3.06 1.65 -16.33
N ASP A 190 -2.29 0.58 -16.41
CA ASP A 190 -2.59 -0.58 -17.23
C ASP A 190 -2.60 -1.89 -16.43
N GLY A 191 -2.32 -1.85 -15.13
CA GLY A 191 -2.29 -3.02 -14.26
C GLY A 191 -1.00 -3.82 -14.39
N THR A 192 0.01 -3.33 -15.09
CA THR A 192 1.26 -4.06 -15.28
C THR A 192 2.03 -4.16 -13.96
N TYR A 193 2.58 -5.34 -13.65
CA TYR A 193 3.52 -5.50 -12.55
C TYR A 193 4.85 -6.11 -12.99
N ASN A 194 5.91 -5.77 -12.26
CA ASN A 194 7.25 -6.33 -12.46
C ASN A 194 7.93 -6.58 -11.10
N PRO A 195 8.30 -7.84 -10.78
CA PRO A 195 9.18 -8.12 -9.65
C PRO A 195 10.52 -7.38 -9.84
N ILE A 196 10.99 -6.69 -8.79
CA ILE A 196 12.24 -5.93 -8.81
C ILE A 196 13.37 -6.70 -8.13
N VAL A 197 13.08 -7.26 -6.95
CA VAL A 197 14.02 -8.07 -6.17
C VAL A 197 13.23 -9.07 -5.32
N ARG A 198 13.83 -10.22 -5.06
CA ARG A 198 13.31 -11.29 -4.20
C ARG A 198 14.40 -11.74 -3.24
N ALA A 199 14.00 -12.17 -2.05
CA ALA A 199 14.89 -12.89 -1.17
C ALA A 199 15.21 -14.27 -1.72
N GLU A 200 16.38 -14.79 -1.35
CA GLU A 200 16.78 -16.17 -1.67
C GLU A 200 16.15 -17.17 -0.70
N ASP A 201 15.89 -16.76 0.56
CA ASP A 201 15.37 -17.61 1.63
C ASP A 201 13.96 -17.18 2.06
N ASN A 202 13.11 -18.12 2.46
CA ASN A 202 11.69 -17.86 2.75
C ASN A 202 11.42 -16.92 3.93
N ASP A 203 12.32 -16.89 4.90
CA ASP A 203 12.18 -16.08 6.12
C ASP A 203 12.64 -14.64 5.89
N ASP A 204 13.35 -14.39 4.78
CA ASP A 204 13.83 -13.06 4.43
C ASP A 204 12.72 -12.24 3.76
N TYR A 205 12.55 -10.98 4.17
CA TYR A 205 11.61 -10.06 3.53
C TYR A 205 12.06 -8.59 3.61
N VAL A 206 11.41 -7.75 2.81
CA VAL A 206 11.66 -6.30 2.80
C VAL A 206 10.61 -5.59 3.65
N SER A 207 11.03 -5.02 4.77
CA SER A 207 10.13 -4.34 5.72
C SER A 207 9.95 -2.85 5.43
N ALA A 208 10.84 -2.23 4.67
CA ALA A 208 10.71 -0.83 4.27
C ALA A 208 11.49 -0.53 3.00
N LEU A 209 11.03 0.47 2.24
CA LEU A 209 11.76 0.95 1.08
C LEU A 209 11.74 2.48 0.92
N ALA A 210 12.79 3.02 0.30
CA ALA A 210 12.89 4.43 -0.05
C ALA A 210 13.70 4.61 -1.34
N PHE A 211 13.46 5.70 -2.06
CA PHE A 211 14.20 6.07 -3.26
C PHE A 211 15.03 7.33 -3.06
N SER A 212 16.16 7.44 -3.75
CA SER A 212 16.83 8.73 -3.90
C SER A 212 15.94 9.71 -4.65
N PRO A 213 16.13 11.04 -4.49
CA PRO A 213 15.27 12.03 -5.14
C PRO A 213 15.19 11.93 -6.68
N ASP A 214 16.26 11.44 -7.32
CA ASP A 214 16.33 11.20 -8.77
C ASP A 214 15.83 9.80 -9.17
N GLY A 215 15.44 8.98 -8.19
CA GLY A 215 14.99 7.59 -8.36
C GLY A 215 16.07 6.64 -8.85
N THR A 216 17.35 7.01 -8.92
CA THR A 216 18.43 6.14 -9.44
C THR A 216 18.97 5.16 -8.40
N ARG A 217 18.61 5.34 -7.13
CA ARG A 217 18.93 4.43 -6.02
C ARG A 217 17.65 4.01 -5.29
N MET A 218 17.57 2.74 -4.97
CA MET A 218 16.58 2.17 -4.05
C MET A 218 17.30 1.75 -2.77
N TYR A 219 16.75 2.09 -1.63
CA TYR A 219 17.18 1.65 -0.30
C TYR A 219 16.10 0.72 0.24
N ALA A 220 16.48 -0.50 0.63
CA ALA A 220 15.56 -1.48 1.17
C ALA A 220 16.08 -1.98 2.52
N ALA A 221 15.21 -1.97 3.53
CA ALA A 221 15.47 -2.59 4.82
C ALA A 221 15.01 -4.05 4.75
N TRP A 222 15.97 -4.96 4.87
CA TRP A 222 15.75 -6.39 4.87
C TRP A 222 15.75 -6.91 6.29
N VAL A 223 14.76 -7.73 6.58
CA VAL A 223 14.74 -8.61 7.75
C VAL A 223 15.16 -9.97 7.23
N LYS A 224 16.19 -10.55 7.84
CA LYS A 224 16.76 -11.83 7.44
C LYS A 224 16.72 -12.83 8.57
N GLY A 225 16.52 -14.09 8.22
CA GLY A 225 16.41 -15.20 9.17
C GLY A 225 15.04 -15.29 9.84
N ASP A 226 14.88 -16.32 10.68
CA ASP A 226 13.63 -16.60 11.38
C ASP A 226 13.46 -15.77 12.67
N ASP A 227 12.30 -15.91 13.31
CA ASP A 227 11.97 -15.21 14.57
C ASP A 227 12.99 -15.42 15.71
N ASN A 228 13.87 -16.42 15.62
CA ASN A 228 14.86 -16.75 16.64
C ASN A 228 16.27 -16.21 16.33
N ASP A 229 16.56 -15.84 15.08
CA ASP A 229 17.87 -15.31 14.67
C ASP A 229 17.73 -14.26 13.54
N VAL A 230 17.23 -13.07 13.92
CA VAL A 230 16.96 -11.99 12.98
C VAL A 230 18.19 -11.09 12.75
N GLU A 231 18.64 -11.00 11.50
CA GLU A 231 19.58 -9.96 11.05
C GLU A 231 18.84 -8.87 10.27
N ASN A 232 19.09 -7.60 10.61
CA ASN A 232 18.51 -6.46 9.89
C ASN A 232 19.58 -5.75 9.05
N VAL A 233 19.38 -5.71 7.73
CA VAL A 233 20.36 -5.14 6.79
C VAL A 233 19.71 -4.13 5.86
N VAL A 234 20.35 -2.98 5.67
CA VAL A 234 19.93 -2.01 4.66
C VAL A 234 20.79 -2.14 3.41
N TYR A 235 20.16 -2.50 2.29
CA TYR A 235 20.82 -2.55 0.99
C TYR A 235 20.57 -1.26 0.20
N SER A 236 21.60 -0.79 -0.50
CA SER A 236 21.44 0.21 -1.55
C SER A 236 21.57 -0.46 -2.91
N MET A 237 20.56 -0.32 -3.75
CA MET A 237 20.48 -0.92 -5.07
C MET A 237 20.50 0.16 -6.14
N LYS A 238 21.10 -0.17 -7.29
CA LYS A 238 21.10 0.64 -8.50
C LYS A 238 20.85 -0.25 -9.69
N ARG A 239 20.12 0.28 -10.67
CA ARG A 239 20.04 -0.34 -11.99
C ARG A 239 21.40 -0.26 -12.69
N LYS A 240 21.79 -1.33 -13.37
CA LYS A 240 23.06 -1.40 -14.14
C LYS A 240 23.10 -0.37 -15.28
N ASP A 241 21.94 -0.01 -15.83
CA ASP A 241 21.80 0.99 -16.90
C ASP A 241 21.87 2.44 -16.39
N GLY A 242 21.95 2.65 -15.07
CA GLY A 242 22.03 3.98 -14.45
C GLY A 242 20.73 4.79 -14.51
N LYS A 243 19.63 4.22 -15.01
CA LYS A 243 18.33 4.90 -15.08
C LYS A 243 17.64 4.90 -13.72
N SER A 244 16.65 5.79 -13.57
CA SER A 244 15.72 5.75 -12.46
C SER A 244 14.91 4.44 -12.47
N PHE A 245 14.56 3.94 -11.29
CA PHE A 245 13.60 2.84 -11.13
C PHE A 245 12.21 3.17 -11.69
N GLY A 246 11.91 4.46 -11.91
CA GLY A 246 10.68 4.89 -12.55
C GLY A 246 10.68 4.79 -14.08
N PHE A 247 11.80 4.42 -14.71
CA PHE A 247 11.81 4.07 -16.14
C PHE A 247 11.38 2.61 -16.30
N VAL A 248 10.13 2.45 -16.74
CA VAL A 248 9.52 1.18 -17.14
C VAL A 248 9.44 1.12 -18.66
#